data_AF-F4W8G4-F1
#
_entry.id   AF-F4W8G4-F1
#
_cell.length_a   1.000
_cell.length_b   1.000
_cell.length_c   1.000
_cell.angle_alpha   90.00
_cell.angle_beta   90.00
_cell.angle_gamma   90.00
#
_symmetry.space_group_name_H-M   'P 1'
#
loop_
_entity.id
_entity.type
_entity.pdbx_description
1 polymer ?
#
loop_
_entity_poly.entity_id
_entity_poly.type
_entity_poly.pdbx_seq_one_letter_code
_entity_poly.pdbx_strand_id
1 'polypeptide(L)'
;MSIEALSGKVFLLVTGASRGIGRQIAITFSSMLEEGSRVLLLARNKDALQEVAKNIPSKIKVCTISADLSKSTDTKFEGVGCGQYCSVKAAREMYFKVFALENPDVNVLNYAPGPVDTDMFTMVCEKIIDPKAKKAFNEMREKKTVLTTEQTVNRLVQVLKEHKYNSADHVDYYDKL
;
A
#
# COMPACT_ATOMS: atom_id res chain seq x y z
N MET A 1 -21.86 2.58 -10.00
CA MET A 1 -21.19 1.26 -9.99
C MET A 1 -20.32 1.17 -8.76
N SER A 2 -20.60 0.18 -7.91
CA SER A 2 -19.85 -0.20 -6.70
C SER A 2 -18.54 -0.94 -7.09
N ILE A 3 -17.59 -1.04 -6.17
CA ILE A 3 -16.41 -1.91 -6.34
C ILE A 3 -16.84 -3.32 -5.95
N GLU A 4 -16.85 -4.26 -6.89
CA GLU A 4 -17.31 -5.63 -6.65
C GLU A 4 -16.56 -6.30 -5.50
N ALA A 5 -15.23 -6.16 -5.47
CA ALA A 5 -14.37 -6.70 -4.41
C ALA A 5 -14.66 -6.14 -3.00
N LEU A 6 -15.41 -5.04 -2.89
CA LEU A 6 -15.80 -4.42 -1.62
C LEU A 6 -17.32 -4.53 -1.35
N SER A 7 -18.06 -5.31 -2.15
CA SER A 7 -19.50 -5.51 -1.99
C SER A 7 -19.82 -6.63 -0.99
N GLY A 8 -20.96 -6.50 -0.29
CA GLY A 8 -21.37 -7.47 0.73
C GLY A 8 -20.48 -7.47 1.97
N LYS A 9 -20.39 -8.63 2.64
CA LYS A 9 -19.58 -8.79 3.87
C LYS A 9 -18.12 -9.05 3.51
N VAL A 10 -17.27 -8.09 3.84
CA VAL A 10 -15.84 -8.14 3.50
C VAL A 10 -15.00 -8.38 4.75
N PHE A 11 -13.95 -9.21 4.61
CA PHE A 11 -12.83 -9.23 5.55
C PHE A 11 -11.65 -8.50 4.92
N LEU A 12 -11.34 -7.30 5.41
CA LEU A 12 -10.24 -6.46 4.91
C LEU A 12 -9.02 -6.60 5.82
N LEU A 13 -7.90 -7.02 5.25
CA LEU A 13 -6.60 -7.08 5.92
C LEU A 13 -5.68 -5.99 5.38
N VAL A 14 -5.14 -5.14 6.25
CA VAL A 14 -4.18 -4.11 5.86
C VAL A 14 -2.91 -4.23 6.69
N THR A 15 -1.80 -4.58 6.03
CA THR A 15 -0.44 -4.51 6.61
C THR A 15 0.16 -3.13 6.44
N GLY A 16 1.03 -2.71 7.36
CA GLY A 16 1.58 -1.35 7.35
C GLY A 16 0.50 -0.28 7.59
N ALA A 17 -0.58 -0.64 8.28
CA ALA A 17 -1.77 0.19 8.43
C ALA A 17 -1.58 1.43 9.32
N SER A 18 -0.49 1.53 10.08
CA SER A 18 -0.32 2.61 11.07
C SER A 18 0.04 3.98 10.47
N ARG A 19 0.46 4.05 9.19
CA ARG A 19 0.98 5.28 8.57
C ARG A 19 0.93 5.25 7.04
N GLY A 20 1.19 6.40 6.42
CA GLY A 20 1.35 6.54 4.97
C GLY A 20 0.17 5.96 4.18
N ILE A 21 0.50 5.26 3.09
CA ILE A 21 -0.48 4.67 2.16
C ILE A 21 -1.38 3.66 2.87
N GLY A 22 -0.82 2.77 3.70
CA GLY A 22 -1.59 1.73 4.41
C GLY A 22 -2.66 2.32 5.33
N ARG A 23 -2.34 3.40 6.07
CA ARG A 23 -3.33 4.15 6.86
C ARG A 23 -4.47 4.68 5.99
N GLN A 24 -4.12 5.28 4.85
CA GLN A 24 -5.12 5.85 3.96
C GLN A 24 -6.01 4.77 3.32
N ILE A 25 -5.44 3.63 2.91
CA ILE A 25 -6.21 2.47 2.43
C ILE A 25 -7.19 2.00 3.51
N ALA A 26 -6.71 1.81 4.75
CA ALA A 26 -7.56 1.35 5.85
C ALA A 26 -8.79 2.25 6.05
N ILE A 27 -8.60 3.58 6.05
CA ILE A 27 -9.70 4.53 6.24
C ILE A 27 -10.61 4.57 5.02
N THR A 28 -10.06 4.77 3.81
CA THR A 28 -10.84 4.91 2.58
C THR A 28 -11.62 3.64 2.24
N PHE A 29 -11.04 2.46 2.39
CA PHE A 29 -11.74 1.23 2.04
C PHE A 29 -12.80 0.90 3.08
N SER A 30 -12.51 1.10 4.38
CA SER A 30 -13.47 0.83 5.44
C SER A 30 -14.71 1.74 5.38
N SER A 31 -14.60 2.95 4.82
CA SER A 31 -15.76 3.82 4.61
C SER A 31 -16.74 3.29 3.56
N MET A 32 -16.26 2.44 2.65
CA MET A 32 -17.04 1.81 1.58
C MET A 32 -17.67 0.47 1.99
N LEU A 33 -17.30 -0.08 3.16
CA LEU A 33 -17.77 -1.40 3.61
C LEU A 33 -19.18 -1.36 4.21
N GLU A 34 -19.89 -2.47 4.05
CA GLU A 34 -21.21 -2.71 4.66
C GLU A 34 -21.09 -3.22 6.11
N GLU A 35 -22.16 -3.08 6.88
CA GLU A 35 -22.25 -3.62 8.23
C GLU A 35 -22.05 -5.15 8.24
N GLY A 36 -21.37 -5.65 9.27
CA GLY A 36 -20.96 -7.05 9.36
C GLY A 36 -19.61 -7.36 8.71
N SER A 37 -19.04 -6.42 7.95
CA SER A 37 -17.65 -6.48 7.51
C SER A 37 -16.67 -6.34 8.68
N ARG A 38 -15.47 -6.86 8.49
CA ARG A 38 -14.40 -6.86 9.50
C ARG A 38 -13.12 -6.33 8.90
N VAL A 39 -12.37 -5.57 9.70
CA VAL A 39 -11.09 -5.00 9.29
C VAL A 39 -10.03 -5.44 10.29
N LEU A 40 -8.92 -5.99 9.79
CA LEU A 40 -7.74 -6.32 10.57
C LEU A 40 -6.59 -5.40 10.15
N LEU A 41 -6.12 -4.57 11.09
CA LEU A 41 -5.01 -3.65 10.91
C LEU A 41 -3.74 -4.21 11.54
N LEU A 42 -2.69 -4.37 10.74
CA LEU A 42 -1.39 -4.91 11.14
C LEU A 42 -0.29 -3.87 10.95
N ALA A 43 0.47 -3.59 12.01
CA ALA A 43 1.72 -2.83 11.98
C ALA A 43 2.48 -3.03 13.30
N ARG A 44 3.67 -2.42 13.44
CA ARG A 44 4.46 -2.51 14.69
C ARG A 44 4.01 -1.55 15.79
N ASN A 45 3.49 -0.38 15.41
CA ASN A 45 3.10 0.66 16.37
C ASN A 45 1.62 0.50 16.76
N LYS A 46 1.37 0.01 17.97
CA LYS A 46 0.01 -0.27 18.48
C LYS A 46 -0.83 0.99 18.65
N ASP A 47 -0.26 2.06 19.19
CA ASP A 47 -1.00 3.29 19.45
C ASP A 47 -1.45 3.94 18.14
N ALA A 48 -0.56 3.98 17.15
CA ALA A 48 -0.91 4.48 15.82
C ALA A 48 -2.00 3.61 15.14
N LEU A 49 -2.01 2.29 15.34
CA LEU A 49 -3.11 1.44 14.86
C LEU A 49 -4.44 1.78 15.53
N GLN A 50 -4.43 2.05 16.84
CA GLN A 50 -5.61 2.45 17.59
C GLN A 50 -6.14 3.80 17.11
N GLU A 51 -5.27 4.76 16.80
CA GLU A 51 -5.67 6.03 16.19
C GLU A 51 -6.32 5.84 14.81
N VAL A 52 -5.79 4.94 13.97
CA VAL A 52 -6.43 4.62 12.68
C VAL A 52 -7.80 3.98 12.89
N ALA A 53 -7.93 3.05 13.84
CA ALA A 53 -9.20 2.40 14.15
C ALA A 53 -10.30 3.40 14.57
N LYS A 54 -9.96 4.49 15.27
CA LYS A 54 -10.92 5.56 15.63
C LYS A 54 -11.51 6.29 14.42
N ASN A 55 -10.82 6.26 13.27
CA ASN A 55 -11.25 6.92 12.04
C ASN A 55 -12.05 5.99 11.11
N ILE A 56 -12.29 4.74 11.51
CA ILE A 56 -13.10 3.77 10.77
C ILE A 56 -14.57 3.86 11.24
N PRO A 57 -15.57 3.77 10.36
CA PRO A 57 -16.97 3.83 10.77
C PRO A 57 -17.32 2.78 11.83
N SER A 58 -18.09 3.18 12.85
CA SER A 58 -18.45 2.33 13.99
C SER A 58 -19.24 1.06 13.61
N LYS A 59 -19.90 1.05 12.43
CA LYS A 59 -20.57 -0.13 11.86
C LYS A 59 -19.61 -1.26 11.46
N ILE A 60 -18.31 -0.98 11.38
CA ILE A 60 -17.28 -1.94 10.97
C ILE A 60 -16.54 -2.46 12.20
N LYS A 61 -16.43 -3.79 12.31
CA LYS A 61 -15.67 -4.40 13.40
C LYS A 61 -14.17 -4.35 13.07
N VAL A 62 -13.42 -3.57 13.84
CA VAL A 62 -11.97 -3.41 13.66
C VAL A 62 -11.19 -4.19 14.71
N CYS A 63 -10.17 -4.93 14.28
CA CYS A 63 -9.16 -5.55 15.13
C CYS A 63 -7.79 -4.95 14.79
N THR A 64 -7.01 -4.61 15.81
CA THR A 64 -5.63 -4.14 15.65
C THR A 64 -4.68 -5.19 16.22
N ILE A 65 -3.66 -5.55 15.45
CA ILE A 65 -2.62 -6.48 15.90
C ILE A 65 -1.27 -5.80 15.71
N SER A 66 -0.52 -5.68 16.81
CA SER A 66 0.88 -5.29 16.75
C SER A 66 1.73 -6.49 16.36
N ALA A 67 2.35 -6.44 15.20
CA ALA A 67 3.21 -7.51 14.68
C ALA A 67 4.38 -6.92 13.90
N ASP A 68 5.55 -7.52 14.11
CA ASP A 68 6.74 -7.26 13.30
C ASP A 68 6.91 -8.34 12.25
N LEU A 69 6.53 -8.01 11.01
CA LEU A 69 6.56 -8.95 9.88
C LEU A 69 7.97 -9.22 9.35
N SER A 70 9.01 -8.54 9.86
CA SER A 70 10.40 -8.81 9.46
C SER A 70 11.09 -9.88 10.29
N LYS A 71 10.44 -10.43 11.32
CA LYS A 71 11.02 -11.48 12.18
C LYS A 71 11.03 -12.85 11.47
N SER A 72 11.74 -12.93 10.36
CA SER A 72 12.14 -14.14 9.65
C SER A 72 13.63 -13.97 9.28
N THR A 73 14.53 -14.43 10.16
CA THR A 73 16.01 -14.42 10.01
C THR A 73 16.61 -13.07 9.59
N ASP A 74 16.88 -12.20 10.57
CA ASP A 74 17.45 -10.86 10.38
C ASP A 74 18.91 -10.91 9.88
N THR A 75 19.19 -10.33 8.71
CA THR A 75 20.51 -9.74 8.42
C THR A 75 20.30 -8.27 8.08
N LYS A 76 20.77 -7.40 8.98
CA LYS A 76 20.73 -5.95 8.77
C LYS A 76 21.87 -5.57 7.82
N PHE A 77 21.53 -5.03 6.66
CA PHE A 77 22.50 -4.41 5.76
C PHE A 77 22.50 -2.91 5.99
N GLU A 78 23.68 -2.35 6.28
CA GLU A 78 23.86 -0.92 6.51
C GLU A 78 24.25 -0.24 5.19
N GLY A 79 23.40 0.67 4.72
CA GLY A 79 23.57 1.46 3.50
C GLY A 79 22.28 1.55 2.67
N VAL A 80 21.73 2.74 2.49
CA VAL A 80 20.49 2.95 1.72
C VAL A 80 20.82 3.09 0.23
N GLY A 81 21.06 1.95 -0.42
CA GLY A 81 20.97 1.81 -1.86
C GLY A 81 19.61 1.23 -2.25
N CYS A 82 19.08 1.58 -3.43
CA CYS A 82 17.80 1.03 -3.89
C CYS A 82 17.87 -0.45 -4.31
N GLY A 83 19.06 -1.05 -4.40
CA GLY A 83 19.25 -2.42 -4.90
C GLY A 83 18.37 -3.45 -4.20
N GLN A 84 18.43 -3.54 -2.87
CA GLN A 84 17.60 -4.49 -2.11
C GLN A 84 16.11 -4.23 -2.29
N TYR A 85 15.70 -2.96 -2.24
CA TYR A 85 14.32 -2.57 -2.43
C TYR A 85 13.81 -2.99 -3.82
N CYS A 86 14.56 -2.68 -4.87
CA CYS A 86 14.26 -3.06 -6.25
C CYS A 86 14.20 -4.59 -6.42
N SER A 87 15.19 -5.33 -5.90
CA SER A 87 15.21 -6.80 -5.97
C SER A 87 13.98 -7.42 -5.31
N VAL A 88 13.60 -6.96 -4.12
CA VAL A 88 12.41 -7.48 -3.42
C VAL A 88 11.12 -7.07 -4.13
N LYS A 89 11.04 -5.89 -4.75
CA LYS A 89 9.86 -5.50 -5.54
C LYS A 89 9.69 -6.36 -6.79
N ALA A 90 10.77 -6.61 -7.54
CA ALA A 90 10.74 -7.53 -8.68
C ALA A 90 10.37 -8.95 -8.25
N ALA A 91 10.95 -9.45 -7.16
CA ALA A 91 10.63 -10.76 -6.61
C ALA A 91 9.16 -10.88 -6.19
N ARG A 92 8.59 -9.85 -5.54
CA ARG A 92 7.18 -9.82 -5.14
C ARG A 92 6.24 -9.83 -6.33
N GLU A 93 6.55 -9.06 -7.38
CA GLU A 93 5.72 -9.02 -8.59
C GLU A 93 5.73 -10.40 -9.28
N MET A 94 6.89 -11.02 -9.43
CA MET A 94 7.00 -12.37 -10.00
C MET A 94 6.29 -13.41 -9.14
N TYR A 95 6.46 -13.35 -7.82
CA TYR A 95 5.75 -14.22 -6.88
C TYR A 95 4.23 -14.13 -7.10
N PHE A 96 3.68 -12.92 -7.21
CA PHE A 96 2.25 -12.75 -7.43
C PHE A 96 1.77 -13.16 -8.82
N LYS A 97 2.61 -13.06 -9.86
CA LYS A 97 2.32 -13.63 -11.18
C LYS A 97 2.17 -15.14 -11.11
N VAL A 98 3.09 -15.83 -10.45
CA VAL A 98 2.99 -17.29 -10.25
C VAL A 98 1.79 -17.64 -9.38
N PHE A 99 1.59 -16.94 -8.26
CA PHE A 99 0.48 -17.19 -7.34
C PHE A 99 -0.89 -17.05 -8.02
N ALA A 100 -1.08 -16.08 -8.91
CA ALA A 100 -2.33 -15.90 -9.66
C ALA A 100 -2.57 -17.04 -10.67
N LEU A 101 -1.51 -17.59 -11.28
CA LEU A 101 -1.62 -18.76 -12.15
C LEU A 101 -1.97 -20.04 -11.36
N GLU A 102 -1.42 -20.17 -10.15
CA GLU A 102 -1.72 -21.31 -9.27
C GLU A 102 -3.10 -21.21 -8.61
N ASN A 103 -3.64 -20.00 -8.45
CA ASN A 103 -4.90 -19.72 -7.76
C ASN A 103 -5.83 -18.88 -8.65
N PRO A 104 -6.41 -19.44 -9.73
CA PRO A 104 -7.17 -18.70 -10.73
C PRO A 104 -8.44 -18.04 -10.17
N ASP A 105 -8.97 -18.54 -9.05
CA ASP A 105 -10.14 -17.97 -8.36
C ASP A 105 -9.78 -16.74 -7.51
N VAL A 106 -8.50 -16.38 -7.40
CA VAL A 106 -8.02 -15.23 -6.64
C VAL A 106 -7.61 -14.11 -7.58
N ASN A 107 -8.28 -12.96 -7.43
CA ASN A 107 -7.85 -11.73 -8.09
C ASN A 107 -6.66 -11.10 -7.38
N VAL A 108 -5.57 -10.88 -8.12
CA VAL A 108 -4.31 -10.33 -7.60
C VAL A 108 -4.00 -9.04 -8.36
N LEU A 109 -3.50 -8.01 -7.68
CA LEU A 109 -3.12 -6.74 -8.30
C LEU A 109 -1.76 -6.27 -7.78
N ASN A 110 -0.84 -5.98 -8.70
CA ASN A 110 0.42 -5.32 -8.38
C ASN A 110 0.28 -3.81 -8.67
N TYR A 111 -0.13 -3.04 -7.65
CA TYR A 111 -0.32 -1.60 -7.81
C TYR A 111 0.93 -0.80 -7.43
N ALA A 112 1.46 0.00 -8.36
CA ALA A 112 2.52 0.97 -8.13
C ALA A 112 1.91 2.36 -7.84
N PRO A 113 2.07 2.89 -6.61
CA PRO A 113 1.35 4.10 -6.17
C PRO A 113 1.95 5.42 -6.66
N GLY A 114 2.98 5.38 -7.51
CA GLY A 114 3.80 6.54 -7.84
C GLY A 114 4.62 7.07 -6.63
N PRO A 115 5.23 8.25 -6.77
CA PRO A 115 5.99 8.91 -5.71
C PRO A 115 5.03 9.57 -4.72
N VAL A 116 4.92 9.02 -3.50
CA VAL A 116 3.94 9.48 -2.49
C VAL A 116 4.64 10.13 -1.30
N ASP A 117 4.17 11.30 -0.89
CA ASP A 117 4.74 12.07 0.22
C ASP A 117 4.44 11.37 1.54
N THR A 118 5.43 10.60 1.98
CA THR A 118 5.43 9.75 3.17
C THR A 118 6.81 9.80 3.78
N ASP A 119 7.00 9.35 5.02
CA ASP A 119 8.36 9.35 5.57
C ASP A 119 9.30 8.35 4.88
N MET A 120 8.78 7.40 4.06
CA MET A 120 9.64 6.63 3.14
C MET A 120 10.25 7.55 2.08
N PHE A 121 9.44 8.42 1.47
CA PHE A 121 9.93 9.39 0.50
C PHE A 121 10.88 10.41 1.14
N THR A 122 10.55 10.91 2.34
CA THR A 122 11.47 11.76 3.14
C THR A 122 12.82 11.08 3.36
N MET A 123 12.80 9.82 3.80
CA MET A 123 14.02 9.04 4.05
C MET A 123 14.87 8.92 2.77
N VAL A 124 14.24 8.68 1.61
CA VAL A 124 14.95 8.60 0.34
C VAL A 124 15.58 9.95 -0.02
N CYS A 125 14.84 11.06 0.07
CA CYS A 125 15.38 12.41 -0.19
C CYS A 125 16.59 12.74 0.69
N GLU A 126 16.59 12.28 1.94
CA GLU A 126 17.64 12.60 2.92
C GLU A 126 18.85 11.65 2.83
N LYS A 127 18.61 10.34 2.68
CA LYS A 127 19.60 9.29 2.93
C LYS A 127 20.09 8.54 1.70
N ILE A 128 19.49 8.74 0.51
CA ILE A 128 19.98 8.10 -0.70
C ILE A 128 21.43 8.51 -0.99
N ILE A 129 22.27 7.52 -1.30
CA ILE A 129 23.73 7.70 -1.43
C ILE A 129 24.09 8.36 -2.77
N ASP A 130 23.37 8.02 -3.85
CA ASP A 130 23.64 8.57 -5.18
C ASP A 130 23.26 10.06 -5.26
N PRO A 131 24.21 10.98 -5.54
CA PRO A 131 23.93 12.41 -5.56
C PRO A 131 22.94 12.84 -6.66
N LYS A 132 22.94 12.16 -7.81
CA LYS A 132 22.03 12.48 -8.93
C LYS A 132 20.59 12.13 -8.56
N ALA A 133 20.37 10.94 -8.02
CA ALA A 133 19.07 10.51 -7.51
C ALA A 133 18.62 11.40 -6.35
N LYS A 134 19.52 11.76 -5.43
CA LYS A 134 19.22 12.69 -4.34
C LYS A 134 18.70 14.02 -4.87
N LYS A 135 19.39 14.61 -5.85
CA LYS A 135 18.95 15.86 -6.50
C LYS A 135 17.57 15.69 -7.14
N ALA A 136 17.36 14.63 -7.91
CA ALA A 136 16.09 14.37 -8.58
C ALA A 136 14.91 14.24 -7.60
N PHE A 137 15.05 13.48 -6.50
CA PHE A 137 13.99 13.33 -5.51
C PHE A 137 13.68 14.62 -4.75
N ASN A 138 14.69 15.45 -4.48
CA ASN A 138 14.46 16.76 -3.86
C ASN A 138 13.78 17.73 -4.83
N GLU A 139 14.14 17.73 -6.12
CA GLU A 139 13.45 18.52 -7.14
C GLU A 139 11.96 18.15 -7.27
N MET A 140 11.61 16.87 -7.13
CA MET A 140 10.20 16.43 -7.16
C MET A 140 9.39 17.08 -6.02
N ARG A 141 10.01 17.25 -4.85
CA ARG A 141 9.41 17.96 -3.71
C ARG A 141 9.22 19.45 -4.01
N GLU A 142 10.26 20.11 -4.49
CA GLU A 142 10.22 21.53 -4.83
C GLU A 142 9.17 21.84 -5.90
N LYS A 143 9.08 20.98 -6.93
CA LYS A 143 8.11 21.11 -8.03
C LYS A 143 6.70 20.61 -7.68
N LYS A 144 6.47 20.14 -6.44
CA LYS A 144 5.20 19.58 -5.96
C LYS A 144 4.62 18.47 -6.86
N THR A 145 5.49 17.66 -7.45
CA THR A 145 5.08 16.53 -8.30
C THR A 145 4.91 15.23 -7.51
N VAL A 146 5.07 15.29 -6.18
CA VAL A 146 4.87 14.16 -5.26
C VAL A 146 3.38 14.09 -4.89
N LEU A 147 2.82 12.88 -4.94
CA LEU A 147 1.42 12.60 -4.68
C LEU A 147 1.12 12.58 -3.18
N THR A 148 -0.10 12.94 -2.79
CA THR A 148 -0.60 12.67 -1.44
C THR A 148 -1.04 11.20 -1.32
N THR A 149 -1.12 10.70 -0.10
CA THR A 149 -1.68 9.36 0.16
C THR A 149 -3.12 9.25 -0.32
N GLU A 150 -3.92 10.32 -0.16
CA GLU A 150 -5.29 10.37 -0.64
C GLU A 150 -5.37 10.26 -2.17
N GLN A 151 -4.53 11.01 -2.91
CA GLN A 151 -4.49 10.94 -4.37
C GLN A 151 -4.21 9.52 -4.86
N THR A 152 -3.18 8.86 -4.33
CA THR A 152 -2.84 7.50 -4.77
C THR A 152 -3.89 6.45 -4.36
N VAL A 153 -4.57 6.61 -3.23
CA VAL A 153 -5.58 5.65 -2.78
C VAL A 153 -6.89 5.85 -3.55
N ASN A 154 -7.28 7.08 -3.85
CA ASN A 154 -8.42 7.36 -4.73
C ASN A 154 -8.17 6.82 -6.14
N ARG A 155 -6.93 6.89 -6.64
CA ARG A 155 -6.56 6.25 -7.90
C ARG A 155 -6.67 4.72 -7.82
N LEU A 156 -6.23 4.09 -6.74
CA LEU A 156 -6.41 2.64 -6.53
C LEU A 156 -7.91 2.26 -6.50
N VAL A 157 -8.75 3.07 -5.85
CA VAL A 157 -10.22 2.88 -5.87
C VAL A 157 -10.75 2.91 -7.30
N GLN A 158 -10.28 3.82 -8.15
CA GLN A 158 -10.66 3.86 -9.58
C GLN A 158 -10.19 2.61 -10.32
N VAL A 159 -8.93 2.21 -10.15
CA VAL A 159 -8.37 0.98 -10.76
C VAL A 159 -9.24 -0.24 -10.42
N LEU A 160 -9.59 -0.41 -9.13
CA LEU A 160 -10.42 -1.53 -8.67
C LEU A 160 -11.87 -1.44 -9.18
N LYS A 161 -12.40 -0.23 -9.33
CA LYS A 161 -13.76 0.00 -9.83
C LYS A 161 -13.88 -0.27 -11.33
N GLU A 162 -12.88 0.14 -12.11
CA GLU A 162 -12.88 -0.08 -13.56
C GLU A 162 -12.49 -1.51 -13.91
N HIS A 163 -11.63 -2.14 -13.09
CA HIS A 163 -11.21 -3.54 -13.24
C HIS A 163 -10.71 -3.88 -14.65
N LYS A 164 -10.01 -2.94 -15.29
CA LYS A 164 -9.40 -3.11 -16.62
C LYS A 164 -7.97 -3.62 -16.52
N TYR A 165 -7.81 -4.73 -15.82
CA TYR A 165 -6.54 -5.43 -15.65
C TYR A 165 -6.80 -6.93 -15.52
N ASN A 166 -5.82 -7.76 -15.88
CA ASN A 166 -5.83 -9.18 -15.61
C ASN A 166 -5.21 -9.47 -14.25
N SER A 167 -5.57 -10.60 -13.64
CA SER A 167 -4.97 -11.00 -12.37
C SER A 167 -3.44 -11.04 -12.45
N ALA A 168 -2.79 -10.45 -11.45
CA ALA A 168 -1.36 -10.17 -11.30
C ALA A 168 -0.73 -9.11 -12.22
N ASP A 169 -1.51 -8.40 -13.03
CA ASP A 169 -0.99 -7.27 -13.81
C ASP A 169 -0.35 -6.21 -12.90
N HIS A 170 0.69 -5.57 -13.44
CA HIS A 170 1.29 -4.38 -12.88
C HIS A 170 0.52 -3.16 -13.37
N VAL A 171 -0.02 -2.37 -12.45
CA VAL A 171 -0.73 -1.13 -12.76
C VAL A 171 -0.07 0.00 -11.99
N ASP A 172 0.46 0.98 -12.72
CA ASP A 172 1.02 2.20 -12.14
C ASP A 172 -0.04 3.30 -12.02
N TYR A 173 0.13 4.17 -11.03
CA TYR A 173 -0.71 5.34 -10.80
C TYR A 173 -0.98 6.14 -12.10
N TYR A 174 0.04 6.30 -12.94
CA TYR A 174 0.00 7.10 -14.16
C TYR A 174 -0.53 6.35 -15.40
N ASP A 175 -0.79 5.05 -15.30
CA ASP A 175 -1.36 4.28 -16.42
C ASP A 175 -2.77 4.77 -16.74
N LYS A 176 -3.20 4.63 -18.00
CA LYS A 176 -4.57 4.96 -18.41
C LYS A 176 -5.51 3.83 -17.96
N LEU A 177 -6.67 4.21 -17.42
CA LEU A 177 -7.77 3.27 -17.16
C LEU A 177 -8.68 3.25 -18.38
#